data_AF-R3X708-F1
#
_entry.id   AF-R3X708-F1
#
_cell.length_a   1.000
_cell.length_b   1.000
_cell.length_c   1.000
_cell.angle_alpha   90.00
_cell.angle_beta   90.00
_cell.angle_gamma   90.00
#
_symmetry.space_group_name_H-M   'P 1'
#
loop_
_entity.id
_entity.type
_entity.pdbx_description
1 polymer ?
#
loop_
_entity_poly.entity_id
_entity_poly.type
_entity_poly.pdbx_seq_one_letter_code
_entity_poly.pdbx_strand_id
1 'polypeptide(L)'
;MKDKKNYYQNYRYYYLGQIILLIGWVTNFILFSTFYKEAMFYVDKEAKFIIQLLFVVNYYLSDVLTYLFVAFLLMTFNLFLLLMFYIKNKREGIKQKEMTYSTIMFLTIIGLNAIALLMTILWPLFLLLFIISLTIVYIIYVITKSLYEEKDETYEENELVKIEGPFQTKEAAEEYTKEFLAHWTDHFAKKEHRLVAFTNCDEKNEWHVEIIVQAIK
;
A
#
# COMPACT_ATOMS: atom_id res chain seq x y z
N MET A 1 -17.34 14.61 -16.50
CA MET A 1 -16.61 13.79 -17.51
C MET A 1 -15.17 14.30 -17.74
N LYS A 2 -14.90 15.61 -17.67
CA LYS A 2 -13.54 16.19 -17.70
C LYS A 2 -12.63 15.70 -16.53
N ASP A 3 -13.13 15.67 -15.29
CA ASP A 3 -12.32 15.24 -14.13
C ASP A 3 -11.87 13.78 -14.20
N LYS A 4 -12.76 12.87 -14.65
CA LYS A 4 -12.44 11.45 -14.84
C LYS A 4 -11.29 11.23 -15.82
N LYS A 5 -11.22 12.04 -16.89
CA LYS A 5 -10.16 11.91 -17.90
C LYS A 5 -8.78 12.27 -17.31
N ASN A 6 -8.74 13.18 -16.34
CA ASN A 6 -7.53 13.61 -15.65
C ASN A 6 -7.00 12.52 -14.69
N TYR A 7 -7.89 11.83 -13.96
CA TYR A 7 -7.51 10.73 -13.06
C TYR A 7 -6.77 9.60 -13.80
N TYR A 8 -7.38 8.99 -14.82
CA TYR A 8 -6.74 7.87 -15.53
C TYR A 8 -5.44 8.27 -16.26
N GLN A 9 -5.29 9.55 -16.63
CA GLN A 9 -4.04 10.08 -17.18
C GLN A 9 -2.94 10.16 -16.13
N ASN A 10 -3.24 10.66 -14.92
CA ASN A 10 -2.29 10.74 -13.80
C ASN A 10 -1.85 9.35 -13.27
N TYR A 11 -2.69 8.33 -13.44
CA TYR A 11 -2.42 6.95 -13.03
C TYR A 11 -2.04 6.01 -14.19
N ARG A 12 -1.85 6.54 -15.40
CA ARG A 12 -1.60 5.74 -16.62
C ARG A 12 -0.48 4.71 -16.46
N TYR A 13 0.62 5.07 -15.80
CA TYR A 13 1.75 4.17 -15.59
C TYR A 13 1.40 2.94 -14.73
N TYR A 14 0.49 3.08 -13.75
CA TYR A 14 0.02 1.95 -12.96
C TYR A 14 -0.82 0.99 -13.80
N TYR A 15 -1.72 1.52 -14.63
CA TYR A 15 -2.50 0.68 -15.55
C TYR A 15 -1.62 -0.01 -16.60
N LEU A 16 -0.62 0.69 -17.14
CA LEU A 16 0.36 0.09 -18.06
C LEU A 16 1.16 -1.03 -17.36
N GLY A 17 1.62 -0.79 -16.13
CA GLY A 17 2.27 -1.80 -15.31
C GLY A 17 1.39 -3.02 -15.09
N GLN A 18 0.11 -2.82 -14.78
CA GLN A 18 -0.85 -3.90 -14.60
C GLN A 18 -1.06 -4.72 -15.88
N ILE A 19 -1.11 -4.06 -17.04
CA ILE A 19 -1.21 -4.74 -18.35
C ILE A 19 0.04 -5.58 -18.63
N ILE A 20 1.24 -5.04 -18.38
CA ILE A 20 2.51 -5.76 -18.56
C ILE A 20 2.53 -7.01 -17.66
N LEU A 21 2.15 -6.86 -16.40
CA LEU A 21 2.07 -7.96 -15.46
C LEU A 21 1.01 -8.99 -15.86
N LEU A 22 -0.12 -8.56 -16.40
CA LEU A 22 -1.15 -9.46 -16.93
C LEU A 22 -0.63 -10.28 -18.12
N ILE A 23 0.10 -9.66 -19.06
CA ILE A 23 0.75 -10.37 -20.17
C ILE A 23 1.76 -11.39 -19.63
N GLY A 24 2.55 -11.00 -18.62
CA GLY A 24 3.47 -11.91 -17.94
C GLY A 24 2.76 -13.11 -17.31
N TRP A 25 1.64 -12.87 -16.62
CA TRP A 25 0.79 -13.93 -16.05
C TRP A 25 0.23 -14.87 -17.11
N VAL A 26 -0.36 -14.34 -18.18
CA VAL A 26 -0.92 -15.14 -19.28
C VAL A 26 0.17 -15.99 -19.92
N THR A 27 1.33 -15.40 -20.20
CA THR A 27 2.47 -16.11 -20.81
C THR A 27 2.96 -17.23 -19.89
N ASN A 28 3.18 -16.92 -18.61
CA ASN A 28 3.60 -17.91 -17.61
C ASN A 28 2.56 -19.03 -17.48
N PHE A 29 1.27 -18.70 -17.47
CA PHE A 29 0.20 -19.68 -17.34
C PHE A 29 0.12 -20.62 -18.54
N ILE A 30 0.27 -20.12 -19.77
CA ILE A 30 0.27 -20.95 -20.98
C ILE A 30 1.46 -21.92 -20.98
N LEU A 31 2.66 -21.42 -20.66
CA LEU A 31 3.87 -22.25 -20.61
C LEU A 31 3.78 -23.29 -19.49
N PHE A 32 3.41 -22.85 -18.29
CA PHE A 32 3.21 -23.73 -17.14
C PHE A 32 2.12 -24.77 -17.40
N SER A 33 1.01 -24.43 -18.08
CA SER A 33 -0.05 -25.38 -18.39
C SER A 33 0.41 -26.48 -19.35
N THR A 34 1.23 -26.12 -20.35
CA THR A 34 1.83 -27.09 -21.27
C THR A 34 2.75 -28.04 -20.52
N PHE A 35 3.69 -27.48 -19.75
CA PHE A 35 4.59 -28.25 -18.88
C PHE A 35 3.83 -29.15 -17.90
N TYR A 36 2.82 -28.60 -17.21
CA TYR A 36 2.07 -29.31 -16.19
C TYR A 36 1.30 -30.49 -16.80
N LYS A 37 0.73 -30.32 -17.99
CA LYS A 37 0.04 -31.40 -18.71
C LYS A 37 1.00 -32.53 -19.06
N GLU A 38 2.20 -32.21 -19.51
CA GLU A 38 3.24 -33.20 -19.81
C GLU A 38 3.71 -33.92 -18.55
N ALA A 39 4.03 -33.19 -17.47
CA ALA A 39 4.46 -33.78 -16.21
C ALA A 39 3.39 -34.70 -15.61
N MET A 40 2.11 -34.27 -15.62
CA MET A 40 0.99 -35.04 -15.08
C MET A 40 0.59 -36.24 -15.92
N PHE A 41 1.02 -36.33 -17.19
CA PHE A 41 0.78 -37.52 -18.02
C PHE A 41 1.52 -38.74 -17.45
N TYR A 42 2.70 -38.54 -16.86
CA TYR A 42 3.53 -39.61 -16.30
C TYR A 42 3.23 -39.91 -14.82
N VAL A 43 2.39 -39.09 -14.18
CA VAL A 43 2.01 -39.26 -12.78
C VAL A 43 0.86 -40.26 -12.69
N ASP A 44 1.02 -41.27 -11.82
CA ASP A 44 -0.09 -42.16 -11.45
C ASP A 44 -1.17 -41.36 -10.70
N LYS A 45 -2.37 -41.30 -11.31
CA LYS A 45 -3.50 -40.53 -10.77
C LYS A 45 -4.15 -41.20 -9.56
N GLU A 46 -3.93 -42.49 -9.36
CA GLU A 46 -4.46 -43.23 -8.20
C GLU A 46 -3.52 -43.12 -6.97
N ALA A 47 -2.28 -42.67 -7.19
CA ALA A 47 -1.35 -42.44 -6.10
C ALA A 47 -1.82 -41.33 -5.16
N LYS A 48 -1.39 -41.37 -3.89
CA LYS A 48 -1.70 -40.30 -2.93
C LYS A 48 -1.10 -38.97 -3.39
N PHE A 49 -1.78 -37.86 -3.06
CA PHE A 49 -1.33 -36.48 -3.37
C PHE A 49 0.16 -36.24 -3.11
N ILE A 50 0.67 -36.65 -1.94
CA ILE A 50 2.07 -36.43 -1.58
C ILE A 50 3.04 -37.17 -2.49
N ILE A 51 2.67 -38.36 -2.97
CA ILE A 51 3.48 -39.18 -3.87
C ILE A 51 3.52 -38.52 -5.25
N GLN A 52 2.36 -38.10 -5.74
CA GLN A 52 2.27 -37.37 -7.01
C GLN A 52 3.07 -36.05 -6.97
N LEU A 53 2.99 -35.29 -5.87
CA LEU A 53 3.77 -34.06 -5.68
C LEU A 53 5.27 -34.36 -5.66
N LEU A 54 5.70 -35.36 -4.88
CA LEU A 54 7.10 -35.78 -4.82
C LEU A 54 7.61 -36.25 -6.17
N PHE A 55 6.79 -36.94 -6.96
CA PHE A 55 7.16 -37.34 -8.31
C PHE A 55 7.44 -36.11 -9.19
N VAL A 56 6.52 -35.14 -9.24
CA VAL A 56 6.70 -33.94 -10.06
C VAL A 56 7.92 -33.15 -9.60
N VAL A 57 8.10 -32.96 -8.30
CA VAL A 57 9.24 -32.22 -7.75
C VAL A 57 10.56 -32.95 -7.99
N ASN A 58 10.60 -34.27 -7.94
CA ASN A 58 11.85 -35.03 -8.10
C ASN A 58 12.30 -35.11 -9.56
N TYR A 59 11.37 -35.35 -10.49
CA TYR A 59 11.70 -35.54 -11.90
C TYR A 59 11.72 -34.24 -12.71
N TYR A 60 11.00 -33.21 -12.28
CA TYR A 60 10.86 -31.93 -13.00
C TYR A 60 11.30 -30.72 -12.17
N LEU A 61 12.19 -30.91 -11.20
CA LEU A 61 12.57 -29.89 -10.22
C LEU A 61 12.95 -28.55 -10.88
N SER A 62 13.80 -28.59 -11.91
CA SER A 62 14.31 -27.39 -12.58
C SER A 62 13.19 -26.57 -13.22
N ASP A 63 12.30 -27.23 -13.95
CA ASP A 63 11.16 -26.57 -14.61
C ASP A 63 10.18 -26.03 -13.57
N VAL A 64 9.87 -26.82 -12.54
CA VAL A 64 9.02 -26.41 -11.41
C VAL A 64 9.58 -25.16 -10.76
N LEU A 65 10.86 -25.14 -10.41
CA LEU A 65 11.52 -23.97 -9.79
C LEU A 65 11.48 -22.75 -10.71
N THR A 66 11.64 -22.92 -12.02
CA THR A 66 11.58 -21.83 -12.99
C THR A 66 10.20 -21.18 -12.99
N TYR A 67 9.13 -21.98 -13.11
CA TYR A 67 7.76 -21.45 -13.10
C TYR A 67 7.36 -20.85 -11.76
N LEU A 68 7.81 -21.46 -10.65
CA LEU A 68 7.64 -20.94 -9.31
C LEU A 68 8.33 -19.58 -9.14
N PHE A 69 9.56 -19.45 -9.62
CA PHE A 69 10.32 -18.20 -9.54
C PHE A 69 9.66 -17.07 -10.35
N VAL A 70 9.24 -17.37 -11.59
CA VAL A 70 8.53 -16.39 -12.42
C VAL A 70 7.20 -15.98 -11.78
N ALA A 71 6.43 -16.93 -11.26
CA ALA A 71 5.19 -16.65 -10.55
C ALA A 71 5.43 -15.79 -9.28
N PHE A 72 6.49 -16.07 -8.54
CA PHE A 72 6.91 -15.27 -7.38
C PHE A 72 7.22 -13.82 -7.75
N LEU A 73 7.99 -13.59 -8.82
CA LEU A 73 8.29 -12.24 -9.32
C LEU A 73 7.02 -11.51 -9.75
N LEU A 74 6.16 -12.17 -10.55
CA LEU A 74 4.90 -11.57 -11.01
C LEU A 74 3.97 -11.21 -9.85
N MET A 75 3.87 -12.08 -8.84
CA MET A 75 3.07 -11.85 -7.64
C MET A 75 3.63 -10.67 -6.83
N THR A 76 4.93 -10.68 -6.57
CA THR A 76 5.63 -9.63 -5.82
C THR A 76 5.47 -8.28 -6.51
N PHE A 77 5.67 -8.19 -7.82
CA PHE A 77 5.48 -6.95 -8.57
C PHE A 77 4.02 -6.48 -8.63
N ASN A 78 3.03 -7.40 -8.71
CA ASN A 78 1.61 -7.02 -8.60
C ASN A 78 1.31 -6.38 -7.24
N LEU A 79 1.79 -6.99 -6.15
CA LEU A 79 1.60 -6.49 -4.80
C LEU A 79 2.30 -5.13 -4.60
N PHE A 80 3.51 -4.95 -5.11
CA PHE A 80 4.19 -3.65 -5.10
C PHE A 80 3.46 -2.59 -5.89
N LEU A 81 2.98 -2.94 -7.09
CA LEU A 81 2.23 -2.01 -7.93
C LEU A 81 0.94 -1.55 -7.23
N LEU A 82 0.22 -2.49 -6.60
CA LEU A 82 -0.96 -2.20 -5.80
C LEU A 82 -0.63 -1.31 -4.60
N LEU A 83 0.46 -1.61 -3.88
CA LEU A 83 0.90 -0.82 -2.74
C LEU A 83 1.28 0.62 -3.15
N MET A 84 2.09 0.78 -4.20
CA MET A 84 2.48 2.10 -4.71
C MET A 84 1.26 2.87 -5.22
N PHE A 85 0.31 2.18 -5.87
CA PHE A 85 -0.96 2.78 -6.29
C PHE A 85 -1.76 3.27 -5.09
N TYR A 86 -1.85 2.47 -4.03
CA TYR A 86 -2.53 2.82 -2.78
C TYR A 86 -1.89 4.03 -2.11
N ILE A 87 -0.57 4.03 -1.93
CA ILE A 87 0.18 5.13 -1.30
C ILE A 87 -0.02 6.44 -2.08
N LYS A 88 0.11 6.40 -3.41
CA LYS A 88 -0.09 7.58 -4.26
C LYS A 88 -1.52 8.13 -4.14
N ASN A 89 -2.54 7.26 -4.18
CA ASN A 89 -3.93 7.69 -4.01
C ASN A 89 -4.18 8.32 -2.63
N LYS A 90 -3.60 7.76 -1.57
CA LYS A 90 -3.70 8.33 -0.22
C LYS A 90 -3.10 9.73 -0.16
N ARG A 91 -1.94 9.95 -0.77
CA ARG A 91 -1.23 11.24 -0.79
C ARG A 91 -1.97 12.33 -1.59
N GLU A 92 -2.61 11.96 -2.70
CA GLU A 92 -3.28 12.93 -3.60
C GLU A 92 -4.74 13.23 -3.19
N GLY A 93 -5.23 12.70 -2.06
CA GLY A 93 -6.56 13.04 -1.51
C GLY A 93 -7.75 12.74 -2.44
N ILE A 94 -7.63 11.71 -3.29
CA ILE A 94 -8.56 11.48 -4.39
C ILE A 94 -9.91 10.91 -3.90
N LYS A 95 -10.99 11.25 -4.63
CA LYS A 95 -12.34 10.70 -4.45
C LYS A 95 -12.31 9.17 -4.33
N GLN A 96 -12.67 8.69 -3.14
CA GLN A 96 -12.66 7.29 -2.71
C GLN A 96 -13.30 6.28 -3.69
N LYS A 97 -14.28 6.72 -4.49
CA LYS A 97 -15.00 5.86 -5.44
C LYS A 97 -14.14 5.39 -6.62
N GLU A 98 -13.30 6.24 -7.21
CA GLU A 98 -12.48 5.89 -8.38
C GLU A 98 -11.27 5.02 -8.01
N MET A 99 -10.68 5.29 -6.85
CA MET A 99 -9.70 4.44 -6.20
C MET A 99 -10.26 3.03 -5.96
N THR A 100 -11.46 2.92 -5.39
CA THR A 100 -12.10 1.63 -5.07
C THR A 100 -12.25 0.74 -6.30
N TYR A 101 -12.76 1.26 -7.43
CA TYR A 101 -12.89 0.49 -8.67
C TYR A 101 -11.55 -0.02 -9.18
N SER A 102 -10.51 0.82 -9.14
CA SER A 102 -9.18 0.47 -9.62
C SER A 102 -8.52 -0.59 -8.73
N THR A 103 -8.66 -0.45 -7.41
CA THR A 103 -8.21 -1.44 -6.42
C THR A 103 -8.90 -2.78 -6.61
N ILE A 104 -10.22 -2.80 -6.80
CA ILE A 104 -10.98 -4.03 -7.09
C ILE A 104 -10.46 -4.69 -8.36
N MET A 105 -10.19 -3.92 -9.41
CA MET A 105 -9.66 -4.45 -10.66
C MET A 105 -8.28 -5.11 -10.46
N PHE A 106 -7.36 -4.45 -9.76
CA PHE A 106 -6.03 -5.01 -9.46
C PHE A 106 -6.13 -6.27 -8.61
N LEU A 107 -6.96 -6.26 -7.57
CA LEU A 107 -7.20 -7.42 -6.71
C LEU A 107 -7.84 -8.58 -7.47
N THR A 108 -8.74 -8.30 -8.41
CA THR A 108 -9.38 -9.33 -9.24
C THR A 108 -8.34 -10.06 -10.09
N ILE A 109 -7.38 -9.35 -10.68
CA ILE A 109 -6.30 -9.97 -11.45
C ILE A 109 -5.43 -10.84 -10.55
N ILE A 110 -5.04 -10.35 -9.37
CA ILE A 110 -4.27 -11.15 -8.39
C ILE A 110 -5.05 -12.41 -7.98
N GLY A 111 -6.33 -12.25 -7.65
CA GLY A 111 -7.21 -13.33 -7.20
C GLY A 111 -7.40 -14.41 -8.27
N LEU A 112 -7.65 -14.03 -9.53
CA LEU A 112 -7.78 -14.98 -10.64
C LEU A 112 -6.50 -15.80 -10.84
N ASN A 113 -5.34 -15.15 -10.80
CA ASN A 113 -4.05 -15.84 -10.93
C ASN A 113 -3.78 -16.78 -9.75
N ALA A 114 -4.06 -16.34 -8.52
CA ALA A 114 -3.92 -17.18 -7.34
C ALA A 114 -4.82 -18.42 -7.41
N ILE A 115 -6.10 -18.25 -7.76
CA ILE A 115 -7.05 -19.36 -7.90
C ILE A 115 -6.58 -20.35 -8.97
N ALA A 116 -6.12 -19.88 -10.12
CA ALA A 116 -5.64 -20.75 -11.20
C ALA A 116 -4.45 -21.62 -10.75
N LEU A 117 -3.52 -21.07 -9.98
CA LEU A 117 -2.37 -21.81 -9.46
C LEU A 117 -2.76 -22.82 -8.36
N LEU A 118 -3.79 -22.49 -7.56
CA LEU A 118 -4.30 -23.35 -6.49
C LEU A 118 -5.03 -24.61 -7.00
N MET A 119 -5.39 -24.68 -8.29
CA MET A 119 -6.00 -25.87 -8.88
C MET A 119 -4.99 -26.98 -9.25
N THR A 120 -3.69 -26.75 -9.08
CA THR A 120 -2.64 -27.70 -9.46
C THR A 120 -2.12 -28.48 -8.26
N ILE A 121 -1.46 -29.62 -8.49
CA ILE A 121 -0.84 -30.37 -7.40
C ILE A 121 0.29 -29.59 -6.70
N LEU A 122 0.88 -28.62 -7.41
CA LEU A 122 1.92 -27.73 -6.92
C LEU A 122 1.37 -26.57 -6.07
N TRP A 123 0.06 -26.52 -5.81
CA TRP A 123 -0.58 -25.45 -5.04
C TRP A 123 0.08 -25.16 -3.68
N PRO A 124 0.62 -26.13 -2.90
CA PRO A 124 1.25 -25.80 -1.62
C PRO A 124 2.50 -24.94 -1.81
N LEU A 125 3.24 -25.16 -2.90
CA LEU A 125 4.44 -24.39 -3.23
C LEU A 125 4.06 -22.97 -3.66
N PHE A 126 3.02 -22.81 -4.48
CA PHE A 126 2.50 -21.49 -4.84
C PHE A 126 1.95 -20.72 -3.63
N LEU A 127 1.27 -21.40 -2.70
CA LEU A 127 0.79 -20.78 -1.47
C LEU A 127 1.93 -20.27 -0.60
N LEU A 128 2.99 -21.07 -0.44
CA LEU A 128 4.20 -20.65 0.27
C LEU A 128 4.80 -19.39 -0.35
N LEU A 129 4.94 -19.36 -1.68
CA LEU A 129 5.47 -18.20 -2.40
C LEU A 129 4.57 -16.97 -2.27
N PHE A 130 3.25 -17.15 -2.23
CA PHE A 130 2.32 -16.07 -2.01
C PHE A 130 2.55 -15.42 -0.63
N ILE A 131 2.66 -16.24 0.42
CA ILE A 131 2.96 -15.76 1.78
C ILE A 131 4.30 -15.02 1.82
N ILE A 132 5.33 -15.57 1.18
CA ILE A 132 6.66 -14.94 1.11
C ILE A 132 6.59 -13.59 0.37
N SER A 133 5.91 -13.54 -0.77
CA SER A 133 5.73 -12.31 -1.56
C SER A 133 5.03 -11.23 -0.74
N LEU A 134 3.94 -11.59 -0.05
CA LEU A 134 3.20 -10.69 0.83
C LEU A 134 4.08 -10.17 1.98
N THR A 135 4.85 -11.07 2.59
CA THR A 135 5.75 -10.73 3.71
C THR A 135 6.83 -9.75 3.27
N ILE A 136 7.46 -9.96 2.10
CA ILE A 136 8.48 -9.06 1.55
C ILE A 136 7.90 -7.67 1.30
N VAL A 137 6.75 -7.59 0.63
CA VAL A 137 6.08 -6.33 0.33
C VAL A 137 5.66 -5.62 1.62
N TYR A 138 5.18 -6.35 2.62
CA TYR A 138 4.82 -5.80 3.92
C TYR A 138 6.03 -5.25 4.68
N ILE A 139 7.14 -5.98 4.73
CA ILE A 139 8.38 -5.50 5.38
C ILE A 139 8.85 -4.20 4.71
N ILE A 140 8.86 -4.17 3.38
CA ILE A 140 9.25 -2.96 2.63
C ILE A 140 8.27 -1.82 2.89
N TYR A 141 6.97 -2.09 2.95
CA TYR A 141 5.98 -1.10 3.35
C TYR A 141 6.27 -0.53 4.73
N VAL A 142 6.51 -1.37 5.73
CA VAL A 142 6.81 -0.93 7.11
C VAL A 142 8.09 -0.10 7.16
N ILE A 143 9.17 -0.55 6.53
CA ILE A 143 10.45 0.19 6.48
C ILE A 143 10.26 1.54 5.78
N THR A 144 9.57 1.55 4.65
CA THR A 144 9.29 2.79 3.90
C THR A 144 8.45 3.72 4.75
N LYS A 145 7.37 3.21 5.35
CA LYS A 145 6.50 3.97 6.23
C LYS A 145 7.27 4.58 7.40
N SER A 146 8.11 3.82 8.11
CA SER A 146 8.92 4.36 9.21
C SER A 146 9.93 5.42 8.74
N LEU A 147 10.53 5.28 7.56
CA LEU A 147 11.50 6.24 7.03
C LEU A 147 10.87 7.56 6.57
N TYR A 148 9.60 7.53 6.15
CA TYR A 148 8.91 8.68 5.55
C TYR A 148 7.84 9.30 6.46
N GLU A 149 7.18 8.57 7.36
CA GLU A 149 6.24 9.16 8.34
C GLU A 149 6.94 9.97 9.44
N GLU A 150 8.23 9.70 9.73
CA GLU A 150 9.03 10.62 10.56
C GLU A 150 9.35 11.94 9.83
N LYS A 151 9.03 12.07 8.53
CA LYS A 151 9.31 13.26 7.72
C LYS A 151 8.06 13.95 7.15
N ASP A 152 7.00 13.21 6.86
CA ASP A 152 5.70 13.72 6.42
C ASP A 152 4.72 13.72 7.61
N GLU A 153 4.87 14.72 8.49
CA GLU A 153 3.74 15.19 9.30
C GLU A 153 2.73 15.84 8.34
N THR A 154 1.88 15.04 7.69
CA THR A 154 0.70 15.55 7.02
C THR A 154 -0.31 15.90 8.10
N TYR A 155 -0.41 17.18 8.43
CA TYR A 155 -1.39 17.66 9.39
C TYR A 155 -2.78 17.72 8.73
N GLU A 156 -3.79 17.13 9.36
CA GLU A 156 -5.19 17.26 8.93
C GLU A 156 -5.71 18.69 9.17
N GLU A 157 -6.70 19.15 8.40
CA GLU A 157 -7.29 20.48 8.58
C GLU A 157 -8.01 20.56 9.93
N ASN A 158 -7.61 21.51 10.78
CA ASN A 158 -7.99 21.66 12.19
C ASN A 158 -7.38 20.62 13.14
N GLU A 159 -6.29 19.95 12.75
CA GLU A 159 -5.56 19.08 13.67
C GLU A 159 -4.94 19.90 14.81
N LEU A 160 -5.12 19.40 16.03
CA LEU A 160 -4.60 20.00 17.25
C LEU A 160 -3.11 19.65 17.39
N VAL A 161 -2.27 20.67 17.22
CA VAL A 161 -0.81 20.54 17.32
C VAL A 161 -0.38 20.48 18.77
N LYS A 162 -0.97 21.34 19.61
CA LYS A 162 -0.55 21.48 21.01
C LYS A 162 -1.63 22.12 21.85
N ILE A 163 -1.80 21.60 23.07
CA ILE A 163 -2.49 22.28 24.18
C ILE A 163 -1.42 22.62 25.20
N GLU A 164 -1.31 23.89 25.58
CA GLU A 164 -0.41 24.34 26.65
C GLU A 164 -1.21 25.06 27.74
N GLY A 165 -0.80 24.84 28.99
CA GLY A 165 -1.41 25.41 30.19
C GLY A 165 -1.34 24.44 31.38
N PRO A 166 -1.95 24.78 32.52
CA PRO A 166 -2.69 26.02 32.78
C PRO A 166 -1.77 27.23 33.01
N PHE A 167 -2.16 28.39 32.46
CA PHE A 167 -1.54 29.69 32.73
C PHE A 167 -2.36 30.47 33.76
N GLN A 168 -1.67 31.18 34.65
CA GLN A 168 -2.32 31.97 35.71
C GLN A 168 -2.95 33.27 35.21
N THR A 169 -2.50 33.79 34.07
CA THR A 169 -3.00 35.04 33.48
C THR A 169 -3.20 34.89 31.97
N LYS A 170 -4.11 35.69 31.41
CA LYS A 170 -4.35 35.75 29.96
C LYS A 170 -3.12 36.23 29.23
N GLU A 171 -2.40 37.18 29.81
CA GLU A 171 -1.20 37.78 29.25
C GLU A 171 -0.09 36.74 29.08
N ALA A 172 0.08 35.82 30.05
CA ALA A 172 1.05 34.73 29.95
C ALA A 172 0.70 33.73 28.83
N ALA A 173 -0.60 33.42 28.67
CA ALA A 173 -1.08 32.57 27.58
C ALA A 173 -0.87 33.24 26.19
N GLU A 174 -1.11 34.55 26.09
CA GLU A 174 -0.89 35.31 24.86
C GLU A 174 0.62 35.47 24.52
N GLU A 175 1.47 35.66 25.52
CA GLU A 175 2.92 35.74 25.36
C GLU A 175 3.50 34.42 24.84
N TYR A 176 3.13 33.30 25.46
CA TYR A 176 3.49 31.97 24.99
C TYR A 176 3.02 31.72 23.55
N THR A 177 1.79 32.14 23.22
CA THR A 177 1.24 32.02 21.86
C THR A 177 2.10 32.77 20.84
N LYS A 178 2.52 34.00 21.16
CA LYS A 178 3.38 34.81 20.27
C LYS A 178 4.73 34.15 20.05
N GLU A 179 5.36 33.64 21.11
CA GLU A 179 6.66 32.97 20.99
C GLU A 179 6.56 31.68 20.16
N PHE A 180 5.54 30.87 20.41
CA PHE A 180 5.32 29.63 19.68
C PHE A 180 5.05 29.90 18.19
N LEU A 181 4.15 30.83 17.88
CA LEU A 181 3.86 31.19 16.49
C LEU A 181 5.10 31.80 15.82
N ALA A 182 5.85 32.67 16.48
CA ALA A 182 7.07 33.25 15.90
C ALA A 182 8.12 32.19 15.55
N HIS A 183 8.25 31.14 16.37
CA HIS A 183 9.22 30.08 16.14
C HIS A 183 8.79 29.09 15.05
N TRP A 184 7.49 28.75 15.00
CA TRP A 184 7.00 27.63 14.20
C TRP A 184 6.28 28.05 12.90
N THR A 185 5.84 29.30 12.75
CA THR A 185 5.05 29.73 11.56
C THR A 185 5.78 29.43 10.24
N ASP A 186 7.08 29.70 10.15
CA ASP A 186 7.87 29.46 8.94
C ASP A 186 8.01 27.97 8.60
N HIS A 187 8.04 27.10 9.61
CA HIS A 187 8.09 25.66 9.42
C HIS A 187 6.79 25.13 8.79
N PHE A 188 5.64 25.59 9.29
CA PHE A 188 4.32 25.17 8.80
C PHE A 188 3.95 25.86 7.48
N ALA A 189 4.36 27.11 7.25
CA ALA A 189 4.12 27.83 5.99
C ALA A 189 4.82 27.15 4.80
N LYS A 190 6.02 26.58 5.00
CA LYS A 190 6.71 25.76 3.98
C LYS A 190 5.92 24.50 3.57
N LYS A 191 4.99 24.05 4.42
CA LYS A 191 4.11 22.90 4.18
C LYS A 191 2.69 23.34 3.77
N GLU A 192 2.48 24.58 3.32
CA GLU A 192 1.17 25.14 2.94
C GLU A 192 0.12 25.18 4.08
N HIS A 193 0.59 25.16 5.33
CA HIS A 193 -0.21 25.20 6.53
C HIS A 193 -0.01 26.51 7.30
N ARG A 194 -1.06 26.98 7.99
CA ARG A 194 -1.04 28.11 8.91
C ARG A 194 -1.37 27.62 10.31
N LEU A 195 -0.61 28.07 11.29
CA LEU A 195 -0.94 27.87 12.71
C LEU A 195 -1.95 28.92 13.16
N VAL A 196 -2.98 28.49 13.89
CA VAL A 196 -3.96 29.33 14.55
C VAL A 196 -4.04 28.92 16.02
N ALA A 197 -3.99 29.90 16.92
CA ALA A 197 -4.09 29.66 18.34
C ALA A 197 -5.43 30.20 18.88
N PHE A 198 -6.05 29.45 19.78
CA PHE A 198 -7.21 29.84 20.55
C PHE A 198 -6.85 29.86 22.03
N THR A 199 -7.19 30.95 22.71
CA THR A 199 -6.98 31.10 24.14
C THR A 199 -8.31 30.95 24.85
N ASN A 200 -8.46 29.89 25.64
CA ASN A 200 -9.68 29.54 26.35
C ASN A 200 -9.45 29.66 27.87
N CYS A 201 -10.48 30.05 28.61
CA CYS A 201 -10.48 30.08 30.07
C CYS A 201 -11.41 28.97 30.57
N ASP A 202 -10.93 28.11 31.46
CA ASP A 202 -11.71 27.01 32.02
C ASP A 202 -12.66 27.48 33.15
N GLU A 203 -13.50 26.56 33.65
CA GLU A 203 -14.44 26.81 34.75
C GLU A 203 -13.76 27.15 36.09
N LYS A 204 -12.44 26.94 36.21
CA LYS A 204 -11.61 27.23 37.39
C LYS A 204 -10.81 28.53 37.27
N ASN A 205 -11.07 29.34 36.23
CA ASN A 205 -10.31 30.54 35.88
C ASN A 205 -8.85 30.28 35.48
N GLU A 206 -8.55 29.10 34.94
CA GLU A 206 -7.24 28.74 34.40
C GLU A 206 -7.23 28.95 32.87
N TRP A 207 -6.16 29.54 32.35
CA TRP A 207 -6.03 29.85 30.93
C TRP A 207 -5.29 28.75 30.18
N HIS A 208 -5.80 28.36 29.02
CA HIS A 208 -5.21 27.37 28.13
C HIS A 208 -5.06 27.92 26.72
N VAL A 209 -4.03 27.46 26.03
CA VAL A 209 -3.78 27.78 24.61
C VAL A 209 -3.89 26.51 23.81
N GLU A 210 -4.81 26.51 22.84
CA GLU A 210 -4.98 25.46 21.84
C GLU A 210 -4.38 25.94 20.52
N ILE A 211 -3.43 25.22 19.97
CA ILE A 211 -2.79 25.54 18.69
C ILE A 211 -3.22 24.49 17.68
N ILE A 212 -3.84 24.94 16.58
CA ILE A 212 -4.33 24.10 15.50
C ILE A 212 -3.67 24.46 14.16
N VAL A 213 -3.69 23.51 13.23
CA VAL A 213 -3.27 23.73 11.83
C VAL A 213 -4.49 24.02 10.96
N GLN A 214 -4.39 25.05 10.12
CA GLN A 214 -5.34 25.35 9.05
C GLN A 214 -4.64 25.33 7.69
N ALA A 215 -5.33 24.88 6.64
CA ALA A 215 -4.80 24.97 5.28
C ALA A 215 -4.79 26.44 4.80
N ILE A 216 -3.73 26.85 4.11
CA ILE A 216 -3.70 28.15 3.42
C ILE A 216 -4.53 28.00 2.14
N LYS A 217 -5.71 28.65 2.09
CA LYS A 217 -6.56 28.73 0.89
C LYS A 217 -6.06 29.74 -0.13
#